data_AF-A0A520DBK4-F1
#
_entry.id   AF-A0A520DBK4-F1
#
_cell.length_a   1.000
_cell.length_b   1.000
_cell.length_c   1.000
_cell.angle_alpha   90.00
_cell.angle_beta   90.00
_cell.angle_gamma   90.00
#
_symmetry.space_group_name_H-M   'P 1'
#
loop_
_entity.id
_entity.type
_entity.pdbx_description
1 polymer ?
#
loop_
_entity_poly.entity_id
_entity_poly.type
_entity_poly.pdbx_seq_one_letter_code
_entity_poly.pdbx_strand_id
1 'polypeptide(L)'
;MSRLTRFLALPVLALSAVAAHAETIEVLTAGAFKQVVVAVAPAFEARTGHRLDIRNDTAGALLRRVGAGERFDVLILTPAALQTAAAAARLSPDSATPLATVGIGVAVKAGTPRPRIDSVDDFKRALLAARRVAYIDPAAGGSSGIYLDGLFQRLGIAEAIRAKAVLVPGGLVAQRLVTGEADLAVHQISEILPVEGVELVGPLPTEIQNETTYAGAVANDTAHAQAARSLLAALAGPEAASTLAAKGMKPAR
;
A
#
# COMPACT_ATOMS: atom_id res chain seq x y z
N MET A 1 -77.24 -24.69 -23.35
CA MET A 1 -76.24 -25.42 -24.18
C MET A 1 -74.89 -24.73 -24.02
N SER A 2 -73.92 -25.50 -23.53
CA SER A 2 -72.57 -25.12 -23.10
C SER A 2 -71.74 -24.42 -24.17
N ARG A 3 -70.96 -23.40 -23.78
CA ARG A 3 -69.60 -23.16 -24.32
C ARG A 3 -68.68 -22.74 -23.18
N LEU A 4 -67.93 -23.71 -22.66
CA LEU A 4 -66.89 -23.56 -21.66
C LEU A 4 -65.57 -23.20 -22.38
N THR A 5 -65.17 -21.93 -22.34
CA THR A 5 -63.89 -21.47 -22.89
C THR A 5 -62.80 -21.73 -21.85
N ARG A 6 -62.01 -22.80 -22.01
CA ARG A 6 -60.82 -23.06 -21.19
C ARG A 6 -59.71 -22.08 -21.59
N PHE A 7 -59.43 -21.10 -20.75
CA PHE A 7 -58.19 -20.34 -20.83
C PHE A 7 -57.06 -21.16 -20.19
N LEU A 8 -56.06 -21.50 -21.00
CA LEU A 8 -54.82 -22.11 -20.56
C LEU A 8 -53.93 -21.00 -19.98
N ALA A 9 -53.83 -20.90 -18.65
CA ALA A 9 -52.93 -19.96 -17.99
C ALA A 9 -51.50 -20.51 -18.05
N LEU A 10 -50.62 -19.83 -18.79
CA LEU A 10 -49.18 -20.09 -18.80
C LEU A 10 -48.56 -19.46 -17.55
N PRO A 11 -47.78 -20.17 -16.72
CA PRO A 11 -47.11 -19.54 -15.59
C PRO A 11 -45.98 -18.66 -16.11
N VAL A 12 -46.11 -17.34 -15.94
CA VAL A 12 -45.01 -16.40 -16.14
C VAL A 12 -44.04 -16.59 -14.98
N LEU A 13 -42.93 -17.29 -15.22
CA LEU A 13 -41.80 -17.32 -14.32
C LEU A 13 -41.18 -15.92 -14.31
N ALA A 14 -41.51 -15.12 -13.30
CA ALA A 14 -40.81 -13.86 -13.06
C ALA A 14 -39.37 -14.21 -12.63
N LEU A 15 -38.42 -14.12 -13.56
CA LEU A 15 -37.01 -14.02 -13.20
C LEU A 15 -36.85 -12.70 -12.46
N SER A 16 -36.84 -12.77 -11.13
CA SER A 16 -36.30 -11.71 -10.29
C SER A 16 -34.83 -11.55 -10.66
N ALA A 17 -34.52 -10.65 -11.59
CA ALA A 17 -33.17 -10.17 -11.76
C ALA A 17 -32.79 -9.52 -10.43
N VAL A 18 -32.00 -10.23 -9.63
CA VAL A 18 -31.31 -9.63 -8.50
C VAL A 18 -30.43 -8.58 -9.14
N ALA A 19 -30.84 -7.31 -9.08
CA ALA A 19 -29.98 -6.22 -9.47
C ALA A 19 -28.72 -6.37 -8.63
N ALA A 20 -27.59 -6.70 -9.27
CA ALA A 20 -26.31 -6.68 -8.60
C ALA A 20 -26.10 -5.24 -8.11
N HIS A 21 -26.34 -5.01 -6.83
CA HIS A 21 -26.18 -3.69 -6.25
C HIS A 21 -24.69 -3.34 -6.33
N ALA A 22 -24.39 -2.25 -7.03
CA ALA A 22 -23.09 -1.61 -7.00
C ALA A 22 -22.81 -1.14 -5.56
N GLU A 23 -22.02 -1.92 -4.82
CA GLU A 23 -21.62 -1.62 -3.45
C GLU A 23 -20.26 -0.92 -3.40
N THR A 24 -20.03 -0.12 -2.35
CA THR A 24 -18.74 0.49 -2.07
C THR A 24 -17.94 -0.40 -1.12
N ILE A 25 -16.74 -0.78 -1.53
CA ILE A 25 -15.78 -1.59 -0.76
C ILE A 25 -14.79 -0.66 -0.08
N GLU A 26 -14.76 -0.67 1.25
CA GLU A 26 -13.85 0.12 2.08
C GLU A 26 -12.48 -0.56 2.18
N VAL A 27 -11.46 0.08 1.62
CA VAL A 27 -10.09 -0.43 1.59
C VAL A 27 -9.18 0.44 2.44
N LEU A 28 -8.66 -0.14 3.53
CA LEU A 28 -7.58 0.43 4.33
C LEU A 28 -6.24 -0.13 3.88
N THR A 29 -5.31 0.72 3.45
CA THR A 29 -4.04 0.26 2.88
C THR A 29 -2.83 1.05 3.38
N ALA A 30 -1.74 0.36 3.70
CA ALA A 30 -0.47 1.02 3.97
C ALA A 30 -0.03 1.85 2.74
N GLY A 31 0.55 3.04 2.98
CA GLY A 31 0.97 3.99 1.93
C GLY A 31 1.70 3.33 0.74
N ALA A 32 2.67 2.47 1.06
CA ALA A 32 3.39 1.58 0.17
C ALA A 32 2.58 0.98 -0.98
N PHE A 33 1.41 0.40 -0.69
CA PHE A 33 0.63 -0.39 -1.63
C PHE A 33 -0.52 0.42 -2.26
N LYS A 34 -0.79 1.64 -1.77
CA LYS A 34 -1.88 2.50 -2.22
C LYS A 34 -1.92 2.65 -3.75
N GLN A 35 -0.79 2.95 -4.37
CA GLN A 35 -0.73 3.24 -5.81
C GLN A 35 -1.05 2.04 -6.69
N VAL A 36 -0.91 0.82 -6.16
CA VAL A 36 -1.34 -0.41 -6.83
C VAL A 36 -2.86 -0.53 -6.77
N VAL A 37 -3.46 -0.31 -5.60
CA VAL A 37 -4.92 -0.34 -5.44
C VAL A 37 -5.58 0.70 -6.35
N VAL A 38 -5.07 1.93 -6.35
CA VAL A 38 -5.59 3.03 -7.20
C VAL A 38 -5.49 2.68 -8.69
N ALA A 39 -4.42 2.02 -9.13
CA ALA A 39 -4.24 1.65 -10.53
C ALA A 39 -5.13 0.46 -10.96
N VAL A 40 -5.42 -0.48 -10.05
CA VAL A 40 -6.30 -1.63 -10.31
C VAL A 40 -7.79 -1.25 -10.22
N ALA A 41 -8.12 -0.22 -9.42
CA ALA A 41 -9.49 0.18 -9.16
C ALA A 41 -10.35 0.34 -10.42
N PRO A 42 -9.97 1.12 -11.46
CA PRO A 42 -10.86 1.35 -12.60
C PRO A 42 -11.29 0.07 -13.32
N ALA A 43 -10.37 -0.88 -13.52
CA ALA A 43 -10.67 -2.15 -14.17
C ALA A 43 -11.53 -3.06 -13.28
N PHE A 44 -11.25 -3.07 -11.97
CA PHE A 44 -12.05 -3.81 -11.00
C PHE A 44 -13.49 -3.28 -10.94
N GLU A 45 -13.66 -1.97 -10.83
CA GLU A 45 -14.96 -1.30 -10.78
C GLU A 45 -15.76 -1.53 -12.08
N ALA A 46 -15.11 -1.39 -13.24
CA ALA A 46 -15.76 -1.63 -14.54
C ALA A 46 -16.23 -3.08 -14.71
N ARG A 47 -15.46 -4.06 -14.23
CA ARG A 47 -15.78 -5.48 -14.34
C ARG A 47 -16.86 -5.94 -13.37
N THR A 48 -16.92 -5.36 -12.18
CA THR A 48 -17.76 -5.87 -11.09
C THR A 48 -18.97 -4.99 -10.77
N GLY A 49 -18.94 -3.72 -11.18
CA GLY A 49 -19.91 -2.70 -10.77
C GLY A 49 -19.69 -2.15 -9.36
N HIS A 50 -18.80 -2.75 -8.55
CA HIS A 50 -18.45 -2.21 -7.24
C HIS A 50 -17.65 -0.91 -7.35
N ARG A 51 -17.64 -0.12 -6.28
CA ARG A 51 -16.76 1.05 -6.10
C ARG A 51 -15.73 0.76 -5.02
N LEU A 52 -14.54 1.36 -5.09
CA LEU A 52 -13.55 1.28 -4.02
C LEU A 52 -13.44 2.63 -3.29
N ASP A 53 -13.66 2.65 -1.97
CA ASP A 53 -13.24 3.75 -1.10
C ASP A 53 -11.86 3.43 -0.52
N ILE A 54 -10.82 4.05 -1.08
CA ILE A 54 -9.42 3.75 -0.76
C ILE A 54 -8.89 4.79 0.22
N ARG A 55 -8.64 4.36 1.46
CA ARG A 55 -8.00 5.19 2.49
C ARG A 55 -6.65 4.60 2.88
N ASN A 56 -5.66 5.46 2.99
CA ASN A 56 -4.30 5.03 3.33
C ASN A 56 -3.75 5.77 4.54
N ASP A 57 -2.82 5.13 5.23
CA ASP A 57 -2.05 5.71 6.32
C ASP A 57 -0.75 4.91 6.51
N THR A 58 0.02 5.22 7.56
CA THR A 58 1.07 4.34 8.06
C THR A 58 0.48 3.05 8.66
N ALA A 59 1.26 1.98 8.69
CA ALA A 59 0.79 0.71 9.27
C ALA A 59 0.38 0.86 10.75
N GLY A 60 1.17 1.59 11.54
CA GLY A 60 0.84 1.87 12.94
C GLY A 60 -0.45 2.68 13.11
N ALA A 61 -0.68 3.69 12.27
CA ALA A 61 -1.92 4.47 12.32
C ALA A 61 -3.15 3.65 11.91
N LEU A 62 -3.04 2.82 10.87
CA LEU A 62 -4.12 1.90 10.49
C LEU A 62 -4.45 0.91 11.60
N LEU A 63 -3.44 0.34 12.28
CA LEU A 63 -3.69 -0.54 13.43
C LEU A 63 -4.43 0.17 14.57
N ARG A 64 -4.08 1.44 14.87
CA ARG A 64 -4.82 2.22 15.87
C ARG A 64 -6.27 2.45 15.47
N ARG A 65 -6.51 2.81 14.20
CA ARG A 65 -7.85 3.06 13.64
C ARG A 65 -8.72 1.79 13.66
N VAL A 66 -8.16 0.67 13.21
CA VAL A 66 -8.80 -0.66 13.26
C VAL A 66 -9.05 -1.09 14.72
N GLY A 67 -8.10 -0.86 15.62
CA GLY A 67 -8.29 -1.10 17.05
C GLY A 67 -9.44 -0.27 17.64
N ALA A 68 -9.56 1.00 17.23
CA ALA A 68 -10.61 1.91 17.64
C ALA A 68 -12.00 1.62 17.01
N GLY A 69 -12.11 0.68 16.08
CA GLY A 69 -13.39 0.26 15.50
C GLY A 69 -13.77 0.95 14.20
N GLU A 70 -12.81 1.53 13.48
CA GLU A 70 -13.07 1.90 12.09
C GLU A 70 -13.47 0.66 11.28
N ARG A 71 -14.55 0.81 10.51
CA ARG A 71 -15.03 -0.21 9.59
C ARG A 71 -14.16 -0.24 8.33
N PHE A 72 -14.04 -1.44 7.77
CA PHE A 72 -13.36 -1.70 6.51
C PHE A 72 -13.81 -3.06 5.97
N ASP A 73 -13.57 -3.29 4.69
CA ASP A 73 -13.79 -4.59 4.06
C ASP A 73 -12.46 -5.29 3.78
N VAL A 74 -11.45 -4.51 3.37
CA VAL A 74 -10.11 -4.99 3.06
C VAL A 74 -9.06 -4.18 3.82
N LEU A 75 -8.15 -4.87 4.51
CA LEU A 75 -7.00 -4.29 5.18
C LEU A 75 -5.71 -4.80 4.52
N ILE A 76 -4.85 -3.88 4.05
CA ILE A 76 -3.57 -4.19 3.42
C ILE A 76 -2.43 -3.64 4.28
N LEU A 77 -1.69 -4.56 4.91
CA LEU A 77 -0.60 -4.27 5.83
C LEU A 77 0.53 -5.31 5.69
N THR A 78 1.58 -5.19 6.50
CA THR A 78 2.58 -6.26 6.63
C THR A 78 1.96 -7.47 7.34
N PRO A 79 2.47 -8.70 7.11
CA PRO A 79 1.97 -9.90 7.79
C PRO A 79 1.93 -9.77 9.32
N ALA A 80 2.96 -9.18 9.94
CA ALA A 80 3.00 -8.96 11.39
C ALA A 80 1.90 -8.01 11.90
N ALA A 81 1.60 -6.96 11.13
CA ALA A 81 0.52 -6.04 11.46
C ALA A 81 -0.86 -6.70 11.25
N LEU A 82 -1.03 -7.51 10.19
CA LEU A 82 -2.25 -8.31 10.03
C LEU A 82 -2.44 -9.32 11.17
N GLN A 83 -1.38 -9.96 11.66
CA GLN A 83 -1.46 -10.83 12.85
C GLN A 83 -1.94 -10.06 14.08
N THR A 84 -1.50 -8.81 14.25
CA THR A 84 -1.98 -7.94 15.34
C THR A 84 -3.48 -7.67 15.22
N ALA A 85 -3.98 -7.36 14.01
CA ALA A 85 -5.40 -7.15 13.76
C ALA A 85 -6.22 -8.45 13.90
N ALA A 86 -5.68 -9.59 13.49
CA ALA A 86 -6.30 -10.91 13.66
C ALA A 86 -6.44 -11.28 15.15
N ALA A 87 -5.43 -11.01 15.97
CA ALA A 87 -5.47 -11.22 17.42
C ALA A 87 -6.55 -10.37 18.11
N ALA A 88 -6.90 -9.22 17.53
CA ALA A 88 -8.00 -8.37 17.97
C ALA A 88 -9.37 -8.80 17.39
N ALA A 89 -9.47 -9.98 16.75
CA ALA A 89 -10.66 -10.48 16.08
C ALA A 89 -11.26 -9.46 15.09
N ARG A 90 -10.41 -8.82 14.28
CA ARG A 90 -10.84 -7.86 13.23
C ARG A 90 -10.83 -8.44 11.82
N LEU A 91 -10.26 -9.62 11.63
CA LEU A 91 -10.03 -10.22 10.31
C LEU A 91 -10.73 -11.57 10.21
N SER A 92 -11.33 -11.84 9.06
CA SER A 92 -11.82 -13.17 8.71
C SER A 92 -10.66 -14.16 8.78
N PRO A 93 -10.82 -15.33 9.42
CA PRO A 93 -9.85 -16.42 9.36
C PRO A 93 -9.50 -16.77 7.90
N ASP A 94 -8.26 -17.18 7.69
CA ASP A 94 -7.73 -17.68 6.41
C ASP A 94 -8.00 -16.75 5.20
N SER A 95 -8.06 -15.44 5.44
CA SER A 95 -8.28 -14.43 4.40
C SER A 95 -6.99 -13.73 3.94
N ALA A 96 -5.88 -13.95 4.65
CA ALA A 96 -4.61 -13.31 4.34
C ALA A 96 -4.08 -13.77 2.97
N THR A 97 -3.91 -12.82 2.07
CA THR A 97 -3.44 -13.03 0.70
C THR A 97 -2.14 -12.25 0.49
N PRO A 98 -1.00 -12.91 0.23
CA PRO A 98 0.24 -12.23 -0.13
C PRO A 98 0.04 -11.41 -1.42
N LEU A 99 0.54 -10.17 -1.45
CA LEU A 99 0.33 -9.26 -2.58
C LEU A 99 1.66 -8.93 -3.27
N ALA A 100 2.54 -8.20 -2.58
CA ALA A 100 3.78 -7.73 -3.19
C ALA A 100 4.86 -7.39 -2.17
N THR A 101 6.08 -7.36 -2.66
CA THR A 101 7.28 -6.96 -1.93
C THR A 101 7.87 -5.70 -2.53
N VAL A 102 8.32 -4.77 -1.68
CA VAL A 102 8.93 -3.50 -2.09
C VAL A 102 10.19 -3.21 -1.30
N GLY A 103 11.20 -2.69 -1.99
CA GLY A 103 12.45 -2.24 -1.37
C GLY A 103 12.44 -0.75 -1.01
N ILE A 104 13.42 -0.35 -0.21
CA ILE A 104 13.73 1.05 0.09
C ILE A 104 14.71 1.56 -0.96
N GLY A 105 14.51 2.80 -1.39
CA GLY A 105 15.38 3.50 -2.32
C GLY A 105 15.73 4.91 -1.87
N VAL A 106 16.65 5.51 -2.60
CA VAL A 106 17.10 6.90 -2.43
C VAL A 106 16.64 7.72 -3.62
N ALA A 107 16.10 8.90 -3.36
CA ALA A 107 15.66 9.84 -4.38
C ALA A 107 16.30 11.22 -4.21
N VAL A 108 16.40 11.93 -5.33
CA VAL A 108 16.85 13.32 -5.44
C VAL A 108 15.82 14.13 -6.24
N LYS A 109 15.88 15.45 -6.15
CA LYS A 109 15.10 16.32 -7.05
C LYS A 109 15.57 16.11 -8.49
N ALA A 110 14.65 16.04 -9.44
CA ALA A 110 14.98 15.84 -10.84
C ALA A 110 15.95 16.92 -11.35
N GLY A 111 16.91 16.52 -12.19
CA GLY A 111 17.96 17.41 -12.71
C GLY A 111 19.08 17.76 -11.71
N THR A 112 19.09 17.19 -10.51
CA THR A 112 20.21 17.36 -9.56
C THR A 112 21.19 16.17 -9.65
N PRO A 113 22.48 16.36 -9.28
CA PRO A 113 23.46 15.27 -9.32
C PRO A 113 23.03 14.07 -8.47
N ARG A 114 23.14 12.87 -9.06
CA ARG A 114 22.85 11.61 -8.37
C ARG A 114 24.05 11.18 -7.53
N PRO A 115 23.92 11.04 -6.20
CA PRO A 115 25.00 10.51 -5.38
C PRO A 115 25.24 9.03 -5.69
N ARG A 116 26.47 8.56 -5.45
CA ARG A 116 26.74 7.13 -5.45
C ARG A 116 26.11 6.48 -4.23
N ILE A 117 25.51 5.31 -4.43
CA ILE A 117 24.90 4.50 -3.37
C ILE A 117 25.15 2.99 -3.60
N ASP A 118 26.20 2.65 -4.35
CA ASP A 118 26.49 1.28 -4.80
C ASP A 118 26.92 0.36 -3.63
N SER A 119 27.42 0.96 -2.55
CA SER A 119 27.90 0.29 -1.35
C SER A 119 27.34 0.94 -0.09
N VAL A 120 27.44 0.26 1.04
CA VAL A 120 27.06 0.81 2.35
C VAL A 120 27.85 2.09 2.66
N ASP A 121 29.13 2.14 2.30
CA ASP A 121 29.98 3.32 2.51
C ASP A 121 29.61 4.48 1.59
N ASP A 122 29.26 4.20 0.33
CA ASP A 122 28.74 5.22 -0.59
C ASP A 122 27.42 5.80 -0.06
N PHE A 123 26.50 4.94 0.39
CA PHE A 123 25.26 5.36 1.01
C PHE A 123 25.49 6.24 2.25
N LYS A 124 26.39 5.84 3.16
CA LYS A 124 26.76 6.65 4.33
C LYS A 124 27.31 8.02 3.91
N ARG A 125 28.23 8.05 2.95
CA ARG A 125 28.80 9.31 2.44
C ARG A 125 27.73 10.21 1.82
N ALA A 126 26.84 9.66 1.00
CA ALA A 126 25.74 10.40 0.39
C ALA A 126 24.84 11.04 1.46
N LEU A 127 24.42 10.27 2.47
CA LEU A 127 23.62 10.78 3.56
C LEU A 127 24.36 11.84 4.39
N LEU A 128 25.64 11.65 4.68
CA LEU A 128 26.45 12.59 5.46
C LEU A 128 26.75 13.90 4.70
N ALA A 129 26.87 13.84 3.37
CA ALA A 129 27.09 15.01 2.53
C ALA A 129 25.82 15.85 2.29
N ALA A 130 24.63 15.24 2.31
CA ALA A 130 23.37 15.96 2.12
C ALA A 130 23.12 16.98 3.23
N ARG A 131 22.57 18.16 2.88
CA ARG A 131 22.19 19.20 3.85
C ARG A 131 21.02 18.75 4.71
N ARG A 132 20.05 18.07 4.11
CA ARG A 132 18.79 17.62 4.74
C ARG A 132 18.38 16.28 4.14
N VAL A 133 17.94 15.35 4.99
CA VAL A 133 17.51 14.00 4.60
C VAL A 133 16.07 13.77 5.04
N ALA A 134 15.16 13.56 4.10
CA ALA A 134 13.77 13.24 4.39
C ALA A 134 13.54 11.72 4.49
N TYR A 135 12.80 11.31 5.51
CA TYR A 135 12.30 9.94 5.68
C TYR A 135 11.05 9.93 6.57
N ILE A 136 10.32 8.82 6.59
CA ILE A 136 9.14 8.68 7.45
C ILE A 136 9.55 8.77 8.91
N ASP A 137 8.80 9.53 9.70
CA ASP A 137 8.94 9.58 11.15
C ASP A 137 8.76 8.16 11.75
N PRO A 138 9.79 7.59 12.41
CA PRO A 138 9.65 6.28 13.03
C PRO A 138 8.54 6.26 14.10
N ALA A 139 8.28 7.39 14.78
CA ALA A 139 7.23 7.50 15.79
C ALA A 139 5.81 7.41 15.21
N ALA A 140 5.65 7.70 13.91
CA ALA A 140 4.36 7.59 13.24
C ALA A 140 3.97 6.12 12.95
N GLY A 141 4.91 5.17 13.03
CA GLY A 141 4.64 3.75 12.80
C GLY A 141 4.77 3.32 11.34
N GLY A 142 5.54 4.06 10.53
CA GLY A 142 5.88 3.66 9.16
C GLY A 142 7.04 2.67 9.12
N SER A 143 6.90 1.59 8.35
CA SER A 143 7.88 0.50 8.28
C SER A 143 9.27 0.95 7.80
N SER A 144 9.33 1.81 6.78
CA SER A 144 10.61 2.36 6.29
C SER A 144 11.30 3.25 7.34
N GLY A 145 10.54 4.13 8.00
CA GLY A 145 11.07 5.03 9.04
C GLY A 145 11.68 4.29 10.22
N ILE A 146 10.96 3.30 10.75
CA ILE A 146 11.44 2.44 11.86
C ILE A 146 12.73 1.71 11.46
N TYR A 147 12.76 1.12 10.27
CA TYR A 147 13.95 0.41 9.79
C TYR A 147 15.15 1.36 9.62
N LEU A 148 14.92 2.54 9.02
CA LEU A 148 15.97 3.52 8.74
C LEU A 148 16.58 4.09 10.03
N ASP A 149 15.78 4.43 11.05
CA ASP A 149 16.32 4.88 12.33
C ASP A 149 17.24 3.82 12.96
N GLY A 150 16.79 2.56 13.00
CA GLY A 150 17.62 1.46 13.48
C GLY A 150 18.87 1.21 12.62
N LEU A 151 18.76 1.37 11.29
CA LEU A 151 19.91 1.27 10.38
C LEU A 151 20.93 2.37 10.67
N PHE A 152 20.51 3.62 10.84
CA PHE A 152 21.43 4.73 11.11
C PHE A 152 22.17 4.55 12.44
N GLN A 153 21.54 3.93 13.43
CA GLN A 153 22.21 3.52 14.68
C GLN A 153 23.29 2.45 14.41
N ARG A 154 22.94 1.37 13.69
CA ARG A 154 23.90 0.30 13.33
C ARG A 154 25.09 0.82 12.51
N LEU A 155 24.86 1.81 11.65
CA LEU A 155 25.90 2.41 10.82
C LEU A 155 26.74 3.48 11.56
N GLY A 156 26.39 3.81 12.80
CA GLY A 156 27.08 4.80 13.63
C GLY A 156 26.89 6.25 13.18
N ILE A 157 25.81 6.55 12.44
CA ILE A 157 25.54 7.89 11.88
C ILE A 157 24.26 8.53 12.40
N ALA A 158 23.55 7.90 13.34
CA ALA A 158 22.24 8.34 13.82
C ALA A 158 22.20 9.81 14.25
N GLU A 159 23.13 10.25 15.10
CA GLU A 159 23.18 11.65 15.56
C GLU A 159 23.37 12.65 14.42
N ALA A 160 24.28 12.34 13.48
CA ALA A 160 24.53 13.18 12.32
C ALA A 160 23.31 13.27 11.39
N ILE A 161 22.51 12.20 11.27
CA ILE A 161 21.27 12.21 10.48
C ILE A 161 20.15 12.95 11.22
N ARG A 162 19.96 12.70 12.52
CA ARG A 162 18.93 13.37 13.34
C ARG A 162 19.05 14.89 13.29
N ALA A 163 20.27 15.42 13.35
CA ALA A 163 20.54 16.85 13.26
C ALA A 163 20.05 17.52 11.95
N LYS A 164 19.80 16.73 10.90
CA LYS A 164 19.37 17.22 9.58
C LYS A 164 18.18 16.47 8.98
N ALA A 165 17.49 15.70 9.81
CA ALA A 165 16.33 14.94 9.39
C ALA A 165 15.16 15.87 9.04
N VAL A 166 14.42 15.50 8.00
CA VAL A 166 13.09 16.04 7.70
C VAL A 166 12.12 14.88 7.89
N LEU A 167 11.60 14.77 9.11
CA LEU A 167 10.68 13.68 9.47
C LEU A 167 9.29 13.95 8.91
N VAL A 168 8.74 12.98 8.21
CA VAL A 168 7.41 13.06 7.59
C VAL A 168 6.47 12.09 8.31
N PRO A 169 5.34 12.54 8.89
CA PRO A 169 4.47 11.67 9.70
C PRO A 169 3.74 10.60 8.86
N GLY A 170 3.67 10.77 7.53
CA GLY A 170 3.06 9.82 6.62
C GLY A 170 3.01 10.38 5.19
N GLY A 171 2.79 9.50 4.22
CA GLY A 171 2.66 9.87 2.81
C GLY A 171 3.99 10.00 2.06
N LEU A 172 4.01 10.84 1.03
CA LEU A 172 5.05 10.84 0.00
C LEU A 172 6.26 11.68 0.42
N VAL A 173 7.23 11.05 1.11
CA VAL A 173 8.48 11.69 1.58
C VAL A 173 9.20 12.48 0.48
N ALA A 174 9.24 11.95 -0.74
CA ALA A 174 9.97 12.56 -1.85
C ALA A 174 9.42 13.93 -2.27
N GLN A 175 8.20 14.33 -1.85
CA GLN A 175 7.70 15.69 -2.06
C GLN A 175 8.59 16.76 -1.39
N ARG A 176 9.31 16.40 -0.31
CA ARG A 176 10.27 17.28 0.37
C ARG A 176 11.46 17.67 -0.50
N LEU A 177 11.74 16.91 -1.55
CA LEU A 177 12.76 17.24 -2.56
C LEU A 177 12.26 18.37 -3.47
N VAL A 178 11.01 18.28 -3.91
CA VAL A 178 10.40 19.26 -4.83
C VAL A 178 10.31 20.63 -4.16
N THR A 179 9.85 20.65 -2.90
CA THR A 179 9.73 21.86 -2.07
C THR A 179 11.07 22.44 -1.62
N GLY A 180 12.19 21.71 -1.79
CA GLY A 180 13.53 22.14 -1.38
C GLY A 180 13.82 21.99 0.12
N GLU A 181 12.92 21.36 0.86
CA GLU A 181 13.10 21.05 2.28
C GLU A 181 14.19 19.99 2.52
N ALA A 182 14.40 19.10 1.56
CA ALA A 182 15.41 18.05 1.61
C ALA A 182 16.22 17.94 0.31
N ASP A 183 17.45 17.43 0.42
CA ASP A 183 18.31 17.14 -0.74
C ASP A 183 18.23 15.65 -1.12
N LEU A 184 18.01 14.79 -0.12
CA LEU A 184 17.77 13.35 -0.29
C LEU A 184 16.47 12.94 0.39
N ALA A 185 15.74 12.01 -0.24
CA ALA A 185 14.65 11.29 0.38
C ALA A 185 14.99 9.79 0.39
N VAL A 186 14.78 9.14 1.53
CA VAL A 186 14.94 7.68 1.67
C VAL A 186 13.59 7.11 2.07
N HIS A 187 12.99 6.32 1.19
CA HIS A 187 11.64 5.79 1.38
C HIS A 187 11.42 4.52 0.55
N GLN A 188 10.26 3.88 0.71
CA GLN A 188 9.88 2.79 -0.17
C GLN A 188 9.75 3.27 -1.62
N ILE A 189 10.27 2.47 -2.55
CA ILE A 189 10.34 2.84 -3.98
C ILE A 189 8.95 3.15 -4.54
N SER A 190 7.92 2.41 -4.12
CA SER A 190 6.53 2.63 -4.56
C SER A 190 5.93 3.97 -4.14
N GLU A 191 6.51 4.63 -3.12
CA GLU A 191 6.11 5.97 -2.66
C GLU A 191 7.06 7.06 -3.18
N ILE A 192 8.14 6.70 -3.87
CA ILE A 192 9.05 7.61 -4.58
C ILE A 192 8.57 7.82 -6.02
N LEU A 193 8.38 6.72 -6.75
CA LEU A 193 8.01 6.73 -8.18
C LEU A 193 6.78 7.57 -8.56
N PRO A 194 5.71 7.69 -7.73
CA PRO A 194 4.56 8.52 -8.10
C PRO A 194 4.79 10.03 -7.90
N VAL A 195 5.93 10.47 -7.36
CA VAL A 195 6.17 11.90 -7.11
C VAL A 195 6.75 12.55 -8.36
N GLU A 196 6.06 13.56 -8.89
CA GLU A 196 6.57 14.34 -10.02
C GLU A 196 7.75 15.23 -9.60
N GLY A 197 8.72 15.41 -10.50
CA GLY A 197 9.89 16.26 -10.24
C GLY A 197 10.96 15.64 -9.34
N VAL A 198 10.91 14.32 -9.11
CA VAL A 198 11.97 13.57 -8.42
C VAL A 198 12.54 12.48 -9.31
N GLU A 199 13.77 12.08 -9.04
CA GLU A 199 14.45 10.96 -9.69
C GLU A 199 14.84 9.92 -8.64
N LEU A 200 14.54 8.65 -8.92
CA LEU A 200 15.06 7.53 -8.16
C LEU A 200 16.55 7.35 -8.47
N VAL A 201 17.41 7.53 -7.46
CA VAL A 201 18.84 7.24 -7.57
C VAL A 201 19.05 5.74 -7.69
N GLY A 202 18.36 4.96 -6.87
CA GLY A 202 18.40 3.50 -6.88
C GLY A 202 17.92 2.88 -5.57
N PRO A 203 17.83 1.55 -5.49
CA PRO A 203 17.58 0.85 -4.24
C PRO A 203 18.77 1.00 -3.27
N LEU A 204 18.52 0.78 -1.98
CA LEU A 204 19.61 0.58 -1.02
C LEU A 204 20.49 -0.63 -1.43
N PRO A 205 21.81 -0.62 -1.10
CA PRO A 205 22.67 -1.80 -1.21
C PRO A 205 22.05 -3.02 -0.54
N THR A 206 22.25 -4.20 -1.15
CA THR A 206 21.63 -5.46 -0.73
C THR A 206 21.87 -5.78 0.75
N GLU A 207 23.06 -5.47 1.28
CA GLU A 207 23.48 -5.72 2.65
C GLU A 207 22.68 -4.94 3.70
N ILE A 208 22.09 -3.81 3.29
CA ILE A 208 21.29 -2.92 4.14
C ILE A 208 19.87 -2.72 3.60
N GLN A 209 19.48 -3.48 2.58
CA GLN A 209 18.14 -3.43 2.04
C GLN A 209 17.16 -4.09 3.02
N ASN A 210 15.96 -3.52 3.11
CA ASN A 210 14.84 -4.10 3.84
C ASN A 210 13.63 -4.17 2.92
N GLU A 211 13.50 -5.32 2.27
CA GLU A 211 12.32 -5.61 1.46
C GLU A 211 11.12 -5.87 2.39
N THR A 212 10.03 -5.12 2.19
CA THR A 212 8.78 -5.26 2.95
C THR A 212 7.74 -5.96 2.09
N THR A 213 7.26 -7.12 2.55
CA THR A 213 6.12 -7.82 1.93
C THR A 213 4.81 -7.33 2.55
N TYR A 214 3.85 -7.01 1.68
CA TYR A 214 2.48 -6.66 2.02
C TYR A 214 1.53 -7.80 1.67
N ALA A 215 0.53 -7.97 2.52
CA ALA A 215 -0.58 -8.88 2.33
C ALA A 215 -1.89 -8.12 2.57
N GLY A 216 -2.98 -8.61 1.97
CA GLY A 216 -4.32 -8.13 2.23
C GLY A 216 -5.14 -9.16 3.00
N ALA A 217 -6.05 -8.72 3.85
CA ALA A 217 -6.99 -9.57 4.57
C ALA A 217 -8.39 -8.95 4.56
N VAL A 218 -9.40 -9.80 4.74
CA VAL A 218 -10.82 -9.40 4.74
C VAL A 218 -11.26 -9.17 6.18
N ALA A 219 -12.08 -8.14 6.43
CA ALA A 219 -12.68 -7.94 7.75
C ALA A 219 -13.53 -9.14 8.18
N ASN A 220 -13.70 -9.36 9.48
CA ASN A 220 -14.53 -10.49 9.95
C ASN A 220 -16.03 -10.21 9.92
N ASP A 221 -16.44 -8.95 9.97
CA ASP A 221 -17.83 -8.50 10.08
C ASP A 221 -18.36 -7.78 8.83
N THR A 222 -17.60 -7.84 7.72
CA THR A 222 -18.01 -7.23 6.44
C THR A 222 -19.19 -7.97 5.80
N ALA A 223 -20.15 -7.19 5.29
CA ALA A 223 -21.21 -7.68 4.41
C ALA A 223 -20.71 -7.96 2.98
N HIS A 224 -19.52 -7.48 2.62
CA HIS A 224 -18.96 -7.48 1.27
C HIS A 224 -17.85 -8.52 1.09
N ALA A 225 -17.87 -9.61 1.88
CA ALA A 225 -16.78 -10.60 1.94
C ALA A 225 -16.39 -11.18 0.56
N GLN A 226 -17.37 -11.44 -0.31
CA GLN A 226 -17.10 -11.98 -1.64
C GLN A 226 -16.40 -10.95 -2.55
N ALA A 227 -16.85 -9.70 -2.53
CA ALA A 227 -16.25 -8.61 -3.29
C ALA A 227 -14.83 -8.29 -2.78
N ALA A 228 -14.64 -8.28 -1.46
CA ALA A 228 -13.34 -8.12 -0.81
C ALA A 228 -12.34 -9.22 -1.24
N ARG A 229 -12.76 -10.49 -1.23
CA ARG A 229 -11.92 -11.61 -1.71
C ARG A 229 -11.62 -11.48 -3.21
N SER A 230 -12.59 -11.06 -4.02
CA SER A 230 -12.38 -10.82 -5.44
C SER A 230 -11.36 -9.70 -5.70
N LEU A 231 -11.41 -8.62 -4.90
CA LEU A 231 -10.42 -7.55 -4.97
C LEU A 231 -9.01 -8.05 -4.61
N LEU A 232 -8.86 -8.82 -3.53
CA LEU A 232 -7.57 -9.41 -3.17
C LEU A 232 -7.02 -10.33 -4.26
N ALA A 233 -7.89 -11.15 -4.89
CA ALA A 233 -7.50 -11.97 -6.02
C ALA A 233 -7.04 -11.15 -7.24
N ALA A 234 -7.70 -10.01 -7.52
CA ALA A 234 -7.30 -9.11 -8.59
C ALA A 234 -5.94 -8.43 -8.30
N LEU A 235 -5.69 -8.06 -7.04
CA LEU A 235 -4.43 -7.43 -6.61
C LEU A 235 -3.25 -8.42 -6.56
N ALA A 236 -3.51 -9.70 -6.28
CA ALA A 236 -2.49 -10.76 -6.26
C ALA A 236 -2.29 -11.46 -7.62
N GLY A 237 -3.26 -11.31 -8.52
CA GLY A 237 -3.30 -12.03 -9.79
C GLY A 237 -2.24 -11.57 -10.80
N PRO A 238 -2.00 -12.38 -11.85
CA PRO A 238 -1.00 -12.07 -12.88
C PRO A 238 -1.27 -10.75 -13.62
N GLU A 239 -2.54 -10.33 -13.72
CA GLU A 239 -2.94 -9.06 -14.33
C GLU A 239 -2.36 -7.84 -13.57
N ALA A 240 -2.08 -7.97 -12.28
CA ALA A 240 -1.46 -6.90 -11.48
C ALA A 240 0.06 -6.81 -11.65
N ALA A 241 0.73 -7.81 -12.25
CA ALA A 241 2.19 -7.89 -12.27
C ALA A 241 2.85 -6.69 -12.97
N SER A 242 2.29 -6.22 -14.09
CA SER A 242 2.80 -5.04 -14.80
C SER A 242 2.60 -3.76 -13.97
N THR A 243 1.46 -3.63 -13.30
CA THR A 243 1.18 -2.53 -12.37
C THR A 243 2.15 -2.54 -11.20
N LEU A 244 2.39 -3.70 -10.58
CA LEU A 244 3.36 -3.86 -9.49
C LEU A 244 4.75 -3.43 -9.94
N ALA A 245 5.22 -3.92 -11.09
CA ALA A 245 6.52 -3.55 -11.64
C ALA A 245 6.63 -2.04 -11.90
N ALA A 246 5.59 -1.43 -12.49
CA ALA A 246 5.53 0.02 -12.71
C ALA A 246 5.54 0.85 -11.41
N LYS A 247 5.13 0.26 -10.29
CA LYS A 247 5.21 0.85 -8.94
C LYS A 247 6.45 0.40 -8.17
N GLY A 248 7.43 -0.24 -8.82
CA GLY A 248 8.68 -0.66 -8.18
C GLY A 248 8.51 -1.79 -7.17
N MET A 249 7.44 -2.58 -7.30
CA MET A 249 7.13 -3.74 -6.48
C MET A 249 7.30 -5.03 -7.27
N LYS A 250 7.53 -6.13 -6.54
CA LYS A 250 7.57 -7.50 -7.07
C LYS A 250 6.38 -8.26 -6.52
N PRO A 251 5.74 -9.17 -7.29
CA PRO A 251 4.75 -10.08 -6.73
C PRO A 251 5.30 -10.81 -5.49
N ALA A 252 4.44 -11.03 -4.49
CA ALA A 252 4.81 -11.86 -3.35
C ALA A 252 5.10 -13.29 -3.82
N ARG A 253 6.10 -13.93 -3.21
CA ARG A 253 6.46 -15.33 -3.48
C ARG A 253 5.71 -16.27 -2.56
#